data_AF-A0A847LMG1-F1
#
_entry.id   AF-A0A847LMG1-F1
#
_cell.length_a   1.000
_cell.length_b   1.000
_cell.length_c   1.000
_cell.angle_alpha   90.00
_cell.angle_beta   90.00
_cell.angle_gamma   90.00
#
_symmetry.space_group_name_H-M   'P 1'
#
loop_
_entity.id
_entity.type
_entity.pdbx_description
1 polymer ?
#
loop_
_entity_poly.entity_id
_entity_poly.type
_entity_poly.pdbx_seq_one_letter_code
_entity_poly.pdbx_strand_id
1 'polypeptide(L)'
;MRRFVTLFLLAALVAAGCFTAPAVRAQEAPTAAGAAPVAVEAPDTKGVTTVSEYKYVPQEKLPPVKGTSGYKWDDNAKVVVFPINVWIGWLPIVAANHGFAPNEESVFFKKYGFKVDLKLIDDPVAARDSYANGDSHVLWGTLDMIALFAPGLMKDSRTAPRVFQQIDWSNGGDGIVVRSAIRSVADLKGKTIVCAQNSPSEYFVSNLLINAGLPLDQVKFKYTPTAFEAAAAFVSDKTIDACVSWAPDIYTIPEKVAGTKILTTTAEANKLIADVWAVRADFARDKPEVVKGLVAGIFEGMDLLKDATFKAQAFQWMADGYGMKVEDIKGMQNDAHSTNFAENKSFFLNSNNPTNFERTWKNICSVYKQVGRLEGEVAFDQVMDFGVLQALDKDGTFKSHQDEYISKFVPTTYKKLNAEAPIITQTVRINFYPNSANIYEPQHDDIGRPVANTLYDPNVEATLEKVARLVGAYERATVAIVGHTDSSMKGKVPQEIVKELSNARANGVKEALVQKFKFDPNKFVVEGKGWESPADEADPMNQALNRRVEISVYPPEGQ
;
A
#
# COMPACT_ATOMS: atom_id res chain seq x y z
N MET A 1 -23.89 -17.01 54.09
CA MET A 1 -24.41 -18.30 54.63
C MET A 1 -25.32 -18.94 53.57
N ARG A 2 -25.34 -20.29 53.49
CA ARG A 2 -26.35 -21.20 52.86
C ARG A 2 -27.02 -20.77 51.52
N ARG A 3 -26.79 -21.40 50.36
CA ARG A 3 -26.95 -22.81 49.89
C ARG A 3 -28.40 -23.31 49.68
N PHE A 4 -28.74 -23.55 48.41
CA PHE A 4 -29.43 -24.71 47.80
C PHE A 4 -28.96 -24.76 46.32
N VAL A 5 -28.65 -25.86 45.61
CA VAL A 5 -28.64 -27.33 45.84
C VAL A 5 -29.97 -28.07 45.67
N THR A 6 -30.26 -28.54 44.44
CA THR A 6 -30.83 -29.87 44.06
C THR A 6 -30.53 -30.11 42.56
N LEU A 7 -30.85 -31.29 42.02
CA LEU A 7 -29.88 -32.14 41.32
C LEU A 7 -30.54 -33.34 40.58
N PHE A 8 -29.84 -33.95 39.60
CA PHE A 8 -30.15 -35.26 38.95
C PHE A 8 -31.43 -35.34 38.06
N LEU A 9 -31.60 -36.32 37.13
CA LEU A 9 -30.89 -37.60 36.86
C LEU A 9 -30.93 -38.03 35.36
N LEU A 10 -29.98 -38.88 34.95
CA LEU A 10 -29.98 -39.68 33.70
C LEU A 10 -31.06 -40.79 33.71
N ALA A 11 -31.47 -41.24 32.52
CA ALA A 11 -31.86 -42.64 32.29
C ALA A 11 -31.69 -43.06 30.81
N ALA A 12 -31.10 -44.24 30.58
CA ALA A 12 -31.06 -44.93 29.29
C ALA A 12 -31.84 -46.25 29.41
N LEU A 13 -32.32 -46.82 28.30
CA LEU A 13 -32.93 -48.15 28.29
C LEU A 13 -32.70 -48.88 26.96
N VAL A 14 -32.55 -50.20 27.06
CA VAL A 14 -32.17 -51.13 25.99
C VAL A 14 -33.13 -52.32 25.99
N ALA A 15 -33.61 -52.73 24.80
CA ALA A 15 -34.10 -54.09 24.48
C ALA A 15 -34.12 -54.21 22.93
N ALA A 16 -33.59 -55.21 22.20
CA ALA A 16 -33.16 -56.61 22.40
C ALA A 16 -34.14 -57.65 21.82
N GLY A 17 -33.64 -58.48 20.88
CA GLY A 17 -34.31 -59.67 20.30
C GLY A 17 -34.62 -59.59 18.80
N CYS A 18 -34.57 -60.66 17.98
CA CYS A 18 -33.56 -61.69 17.67
C CYS A 18 -34.11 -62.63 16.55
N PHE A 19 -33.26 -63.48 15.92
CA PHE A 19 -33.60 -64.59 14.97
C PHE A 19 -34.10 -64.20 13.54
N THR A 20 -33.71 -64.84 12.41
CA THR A 20 -32.58 -65.75 12.08
C THR A 20 -32.29 -65.78 10.55
N ALA A 21 -31.13 -66.34 10.17
CA ALA A 21 -30.58 -66.56 8.82
C ALA A 21 -31.47 -67.40 7.85
N PRO A 22 -31.18 -67.46 6.51
CA PRO A 22 -29.97 -68.13 5.99
C PRO A 22 -29.21 -67.40 4.86
N ALA A 23 -28.00 -67.87 4.55
CA ALA A 23 -27.11 -67.32 3.52
C ALA A 23 -26.92 -68.28 2.33
N VAL A 24 -26.90 -67.76 1.09
CA VAL A 24 -26.36 -68.46 -0.11
C VAL A 24 -25.64 -67.48 -1.05
N ARG A 25 -24.30 -67.57 -1.04
CA ARG A 25 -23.35 -67.53 -2.17
C ARG A 25 -23.43 -66.43 -3.27
N ALA A 26 -22.55 -65.43 -3.11
CA ALA A 26 -21.64 -64.80 -4.10
C ALA A 26 -22.08 -64.54 -5.57
N GLN A 27 -21.95 -63.26 -5.99
CA GLN A 27 -21.53 -62.87 -7.35
C GLN A 27 -20.74 -61.54 -7.33
N GLU A 28 -20.04 -61.22 -8.42
CA GLU A 28 -18.93 -60.26 -8.51
C GLU A 28 -19.30 -58.77 -8.41
N ALA A 29 -18.28 -57.94 -8.13
CA ALA A 29 -18.39 -56.48 -8.10
C ALA A 29 -18.26 -55.85 -9.50
N PRO A 30 -19.17 -54.95 -9.91
CA PRO A 30 -19.02 -54.16 -11.12
C PRO A 30 -18.50 -52.73 -10.84
N THR A 31 -17.28 -52.50 -11.34
CA THR A 31 -16.83 -51.32 -12.13
C THR A 31 -17.32 -49.90 -11.81
N ALA A 32 -16.34 -49.00 -11.68
CA ALA A 32 -16.53 -47.55 -11.61
C ALA A 32 -17.08 -46.91 -12.91
N ALA A 33 -17.77 -45.78 -12.75
CA ALA A 33 -18.07 -44.84 -13.84
C ALA A 33 -18.19 -43.39 -13.32
N GLY A 34 -17.58 -42.43 -14.02
CA GLY A 34 -18.08 -41.05 -14.05
C GLY A 34 -17.54 -40.01 -13.06
N ALA A 35 -16.22 -39.92 -12.85
CA ALA A 35 -15.64 -38.66 -12.36
C ALA A 35 -15.67 -37.62 -13.50
N ALA A 36 -16.29 -36.47 -13.28
CA ALA A 36 -16.25 -35.35 -14.23
C ALA A 36 -14.79 -34.86 -14.40
N PRO A 37 -14.36 -34.45 -15.61
CA PRO A 37 -13.00 -33.98 -15.82
C PRO A 37 -12.78 -32.70 -15.02
N VAL A 38 -11.86 -32.75 -14.06
CA VAL A 38 -11.31 -31.54 -13.43
C VAL A 38 -10.68 -30.72 -14.56
N ALA A 39 -11.15 -29.49 -14.73
CA ALA A 39 -10.60 -28.58 -15.72
C ALA A 39 -9.13 -28.31 -15.38
N VAL A 40 -8.23 -28.90 -16.18
CA VAL A 40 -6.80 -28.61 -16.13
C VAL A 40 -6.62 -27.13 -16.43
N GLU A 41 -5.99 -26.39 -15.51
CA GLU A 41 -5.60 -25.02 -15.80
C GLU A 41 -4.61 -25.05 -16.96
N ALA A 42 -4.96 -24.39 -18.07
CA ALA A 42 -4.16 -24.44 -19.29
C ALA A 42 -2.77 -23.85 -19.01
N PRO A 43 -1.70 -24.37 -19.66
CA PRO A 43 -0.37 -23.77 -19.53
C PRO A 43 -0.43 -22.28 -19.84
N ASP A 44 0.18 -21.43 -19.00
CA ASP A 44 0.22 -20.01 -19.29
C ASP A 44 1.07 -19.79 -20.56
N THR A 45 0.38 -19.48 -21.64
CA THR A 45 0.98 -19.22 -22.97
C THR A 45 1.36 -17.75 -23.12
N LYS A 46 1.16 -16.93 -22.10
CA LYS A 46 1.55 -15.52 -22.11
C LYS A 46 3.05 -15.38 -21.88
N GLY A 47 3.70 -14.66 -22.78
CA GLY A 47 5.12 -14.34 -22.65
C GLY A 47 5.41 -13.55 -21.37
N VAL A 48 6.67 -13.64 -20.92
CA VAL A 48 7.21 -13.12 -19.64
C VAL A 48 6.91 -11.62 -19.39
N THR A 49 6.49 -10.88 -20.42
CA THR A 49 6.27 -9.43 -20.46
C THR A 49 4.81 -8.96 -20.37
N THR A 50 3.80 -9.83 -20.28
CA THR A 50 2.40 -9.34 -20.26
C THR A 50 2.01 -8.72 -18.92
N VAL A 51 1.45 -7.51 -18.97
CA VAL A 51 0.72 -6.90 -17.84
C VAL A 51 -0.55 -7.71 -17.58
N SER A 52 -0.78 -8.07 -16.32
CA SER A 52 -2.05 -8.63 -15.88
C SER A 52 -2.99 -7.47 -15.55
N GLU A 53 -4.16 -7.42 -16.19
CA GLU A 53 -5.21 -6.46 -15.86
C GLU A 53 -6.37 -7.14 -15.12
N TYR A 54 -7.15 -6.35 -14.36
CA TYR A 54 -8.36 -6.83 -13.72
C TYR A 54 -9.37 -7.33 -14.76
N LYS A 55 -9.94 -8.51 -14.52
CA LYS A 55 -10.94 -9.14 -15.41
C LYS A 55 -12.38 -8.70 -15.14
N TYR A 56 -12.63 -7.89 -14.11
CA TYR A 56 -13.96 -7.46 -13.70
C TYR A 56 -14.29 -6.05 -14.21
N VAL A 57 -15.57 -5.74 -14.40
CA VAL A 57 -16.04 -4.40 -14.75
C VAL A 57 -16.38 -3.65 -13.44
N PRO A 58 -15.87 -2.42 -13.19
CA PRO A 58 -16.06 -1.73 -11.90
C PRO A 58 -17.52 -1.64 -11.47
N GLN A 59 -18.42 -1.36 -12.41
CA GLN A 59 -19.86 -1.20 -12.19
C GLN A 59 -20.55 -2.48 -11.66
N GLU A 60 -19.91 -3.65 -11.75
CA GLU A 60 -20.40 -4.92 -11.18
C GLU A 60 -20.01 -5.09 -9.70
N LYS A 61 -18.98 -4.37 -9.22
CA LYS A 61 -18.43 -4.47 -7.86
C LYS A 61 -18.79 -3.27 -6.98
N LEU A 62 -18.88 -2.09 -7.58
CA LEU A 62 -19.24 -0.85 -6.90
C LEU A 62 -20.68 -0.94 -6.34
N PRO A 63 -20.91 -0.68 -5.05
CA PRO A 63 -22.24 -0.70 -4.45
C PRO A 63 -23.26 0.17 -5.21
N PRO A 64 -24.47 -0.34 -5.52
CA PRO A 64 -25.49 0.42 -6.23
C PRO A 64 -26.06 1.52 -5.33
N VAL A 65 -26.25 2.72 -5.90
CA VAL A 65 -26.88 3.86 -5.24
C VAL A 65 -28.38 3.59 -5.06
N LYS A 66 -28.86 3.62 -3.81
CA LYS A 66 -30.27 3.44 -3.45
C LYS A 66 -30.91 4.79 -3.13
N GLY A 67 -32.14 4.97 -3.61
CA GLY A 67 -32.93 6.17 -3.36
C GLY A 67 -32.51 7.39 -4.20
N THR A 68 -33.10 8.54 -3.86
CA THR A 68 -32.87 9.83 -4.54
C THR A 68 -31.56 10.45 -4.11
N SER A 69 -30.84 11.01 -5.08
CA SER A 69 -29.58 11.75 -4.88
C SER A 69 -29.73 12.89 -3.89
N GLY A 70 -28.65 13.20 -3.18
CA GLY A 70 -28.62 14.18 -2.10
C GLY A 70 -27.39 15.08 -2.16
N TYR A 71 -27.04 15.58 -3.34
CA TYR A 71 -25.99 16.59 -3.56
C TYR A 71 -26.58 17.93 -4.03
N LYS A 72 -25.87 19.03 -3.78
CA LYS A 72 -26.29 20.39 -4.16
C LYS A 72 -25.77 20.75 -5.55
N TRP A 73 -26.64 20.73 -6.55
CA TRP A 73 -26.32 21.05 -7.94
C TRP A 73 -27.32 22.01 -8.56
N ASP A 74 -26.83 22.91 -9.42
CA ASP A 74 -27.62 23.78 -10.29
C ASP A 74 -27.24 23.50 -11.75
N ASP A 75 -28.19 22.99 -12.53
CA ASP A 75 -27.99 22.65 -13.95
C ASP A 75 -27.74 23.87 -14.86
N ASN A 76 -28.00 25.09 -14.38
CA ASN A 76 -27.66 26.33 -15.10
C ASN A 76 -26.21 26.75 -14.83
N ALA A 77 -25.80 26.80 -13.56
CA ALA A 77 -24.45 27.21 -13.19
C ALA A 77 -23.38 26.14 -13.47
N LYS A 78 -23.75 24.85 -13.33
CA LYS A 78 -22.90 23.67 -13.52
C LYS A 78 -21.56 23.76 -12.80
N VAL A 79 -21.59 24.06 -11.51
CA VAL A 79 -20.40 24.23 -10.67
C VAL A 79 -20.14 22.97 -9.85
N VAL A 80 -19.01 22.31 -10.11
CA VAL A 80 -18.48 21.25 -9.26
C VAL A 80 -17.76 21.88 -8.09
N VAL A 81 -18.36 21.82 -6.89
CA VAL A 81 -17.61 22.03 -5.64
C VAL A 81 -16.63 20.86 -5.44
N PHE A 82 -15.34 21.16 -5.54
CA PHE A 82 -14.22 20.24 -5.37
C PHE A 82 -13.32 20.76 -4.24
N PRO A 83 -13.45 20.25 -3.01
CA PRO A 83 -12.59 20.65 -1.91
C PRO A 83 -11.16 20.14 -2.10
N ILE A 84 -10.18 20.91 -1.64
CA ILE A 84 -8.75 20.54 -1.55
C ILE A 84 -8.16 21.00 -0.21
N ASN A 85 -7.04 20.41 0.18
CA ASN A 85 -6.16 20.88 1.26
C ASN A 85 -4.99 21.72 0.72
N VAL A 86 -4.15 22.25 1.63
CA VAL A 86 -2.86 22.85 1.29
C VAL A 86 -1.87 21.75 0.93
N TRP A 87 -1.75 21.44 -0.36
CA TRP A 87 -0.81 20.45 -0.88
C TRP A 87 -0.41 20.75 -2.32
N ILE A 88 0.89 20.62 -2.60
CA ILE A 88 1.45 20.92 -3.93
C ILE A 88 0.94 19.99 -5.04
N GLY A 89 0.49 18.78 -4.68
CA GLY A 89 -0.09 17.80 -5.60
C GLY A 89 -1.29 18.34 -6.40
N TRP A 90 -2.02 19.32 -5.87
CA TRP A 90 -3.15 19.97 -6.56
C TRP A 90 -2.75 20.92 -7.70
N LEU A 91 -1.45 21.14 -7.95
CA LEU A 91 -1.00 22.08 -9.00
C LEU A 91 -1.60 21.78 -10.39
N PRO A 92 -1.77 20.51 -10.85
CA PRO A 92 -2.43 20.22 -12.12
C PRO A 92 -3.90 20.64 -12.18
N ILE A 93 -4.68 20.47 -11.11
CA ILE A 93 -6.09 20.93 -11.11
C ILE A 93 -6.19 22.46 -11.03
N VAL A 94 -5.29 23.13 -10.29
CA VAL A 94 -5.20 24.60 -10.27
C VAL A 94 -4.80 25.14 -11.64
N ALA A 95 -3.86 24.47 -12.33
CA ALA A 95 -3.46 24.80 -13.70
C ALA A 95 -4.62 24.62 -14.70
N ALA A 96 -5.34 23.50 -14.65
CA ALA A 96 -6.49 23.23 -15.50
C ALA A 96 -7.68 24.18 -15.23
N ASN A 97 -7.88 24.57 -13.97
CA ASN A 97 -8.97 25.47 -13.57
C ASN A 97 -8.63 26.96 -13.72
N HIS A 98 -7.38 27.32 -14.01
CA HIS A 98 -6.90 28.71 -14.06
C HIS A 98 -7.09 29.46 -12.72
N GLY A 99 -6.82 28.77 -11.60
CA GLY A 99 -7.06 29.27 -10.24
C GLY A 99 -8.20 28.55 -9.52
N PHE A 100 -8.66 29.13 -8.41
CA PHE A 100 -9.56 28.43 -7.48
C PHE A 100 -11.04 28.66 -7.79
N ALA A 101 -11.40 29.89 -8.18
CA ALA A 101 -12.79 30.28 -8.41
C ALA A 101 -13.34 29.71 -9.74
N PRO A 102 -14.63 29.33 -9.79
CA PRO A 102 -15.28 28.81 -10.99
C PRO A 102 -15.31 29.87 -12.11
N ASN A 103 -14.71 29.55 -13.25
CA ASN A 103 -14.55 30.46 -14.38
C ASN A 103 -14.63 29.76 -15.74
N GLU A 104 -14.86 30.56 -16.78
CA GLU A 104 -15.08 30.09 -18.16
C GLU A 104 -13.77 30.01 -18.99
N GLU A 105 -12.64 30.40 -18.39
CA GLU A 105 -11.33 30.29 -19.01
C GLU A 105 -10.68 28.90 -18.82
N SER A 106 -11.16 28.15 -17.82
CA SER A 106 -10.73 26.79 -17.47
C SER A 106 -10.85 25.76 -18.59
N VAL A 107 -9.99 24.74 -18.53
CA VAL A 107 -10.10 23.49 -19.31
C VAL A 107 -11.48 22.84 -19.11
N PHE A 108 -11.94 22.79 -17.87
CA PHE A 108 -13.22 22.20 -17.48
C PHE A 108 -14.39 22.84 -18.23
N PHE A 109 -14.44 24.16 -18.31
CA PHE A 109 -15.51 24.83 -19.02
C PHE A 109 -15.36 24.71 -20.54
N LYS A 110 -14.17 25.04 -21.08
CA LYS A 110 -13.95 25.12 -22.54
C LYS A 110 -14.08 23.78 -23.25
N LYS A 111 -13.75 22.66 -22.60
CA LYS A 111 -13.80 21.31 -23.20
C LYS A 111 -14.94 20.45 -22.69
N TYR A 112 -15.39 20.63 -21.44
CA TYR A 112 -16.37 19.74 -20.81
C TYR A 112 -17.65 20.45 -20.33
N GLY A 113 -17.75 21.78 -20.46
CA GLY A 113 -19.00 22.52 -20.27
C GLY A 113 -19.47 22.68 -18.82
N PHE A 114 -18.57 22.55 -17.84
CA PHE A 114 -18.84 22.78 -16.42
C PHE A 114 -17.71 23.59 -15.78
N LYS A 115 -17.96 24.22 -14.63
CA LYS A 115 -16.98 25.03 -13.88
C LYS A 115 -16.57 24.29 -12.61
N VAL A 116 -15.35 24.51 -12.11
CA VAL A 116 -14.88 23.92 -10.84
C VAL A 116 -14.61 25.02 -9.82
N ASP A 117 -15.14 24.82 -8.62
CA ASP A 117 -14.95 25.66 -7.44
C ASP A 117 -14.03 24.91 -6.47
N LEU A 118 -12.73 25.25 -6.50
CA LEU A 118 -11.71 24.67 -5.64
C LEU A 118 -11.79 25.29 -4.26
N LYS A 119 -12.50 24.62 -3.34
CA LYS A 119 -12.67 25.10 -1.97
C LYS A 119 -11.54 24.62 -1.08
N LEU A 120 -10.82 25.54 -0.45
CA LEU A 120 -9.86 25.19 0.58
C LEU A 120 -10.61 24.71 1.83
N ILE A 121 -10.62 23.39 2.05
CA ILE A 121 -11.16 22.73 3.25
C ILE A 121 -10.07 21.77 3.74
N ASP A 122 -9.12 22.33 4.47
CA ASP A 122 -7.87 21.67 4.88
C ASP A 122 -8.08 20.58 5.96
N ASP A 123 -9.10 20.74 6.81
CA ASP A 123 -9.47 19.73 7.80
C ASP A 123 -10.21 18.54 7.11
N PRO A 124 -9.68 17.31 7.21
CA PRO A 124 -10.25 16.17 6.49
C PRO A 124 -11.60 15.71 7.06
N VAL A 125 -11.92 16.03 8.32
CA VAL A 125 -13.22 15.72 8.94
C VAL A 125 -14.30 16.66 8.40
N ALA A 126 -14.00 17.96 8.28
CA ALA A 126 -14.86 18.95 7.66
C ALA A 126 -15.06 18.68 6.15
N ALA A 127 -14.00 18.25 5.44
CA ALA A 127 -14.10 17.83 4.05
C ALA A 127 -15.01 16.61 3.88
N ARG A 128 -14.85 15.57 4.73
CA ARG A 128 -15.73 14.41 4.80
C ARG A 128 -17.18 14.80 5.09
N ASP A 129 -17.42 15.74 6.00
CA ASP A 129 -18.79 16.12 6.41
C ASP A 129 -19.48 16.97 5.34
N SER A 130 -18.77 17.89 4.67
CA SER A 130 -19.23 18.57 3.45
C SER A 130 -19.63 17.55 2.37
N TYR A 131 -18.77 16.55 2.14
CA TYR A 131 -19.03 15.50 1.16
C TYR A 131 -20.23 14.61 1.54
N ALA A 132 -20.37 14.24 2.81
CA ALA A 132 -21.48 13.41 3.29
C ALA A 132 -22.82 14.16 3.19
N ASN A 133 -22.85 15.44 3.57
CA ASN A 133 -24.02 16.32 3.48
C ASN A 133 -24.39 16.70 2.03
N GLY A 134 -23.49 16.47 1.07
CA GLY A 134 -23.71 16.82 -0.34
C GLY A 134 -23.44 18.29 -0.65
N ASP A 135 -22.74 18.99 0.24
CA ASP A 135 -22.20 20.34 0.03
C ASP A 135 -21.00 20.35 -0.93
N SER A 136 -20.28 19.23 -1.01
CA SER A 136 -19.29 18.94 -2.05
C SER A 136 -19.61 17.64 -2.80
N HIS A 137 -19.24 17.63 -4.08
CA HIS A 137 -19.39 16.45 -4.95
C HIS A 137 -18.20 15.49 -4.82
N VAL A 138 -17.07 16.03 -4.38
CA VAL A 138 -15.77 15.38 -4.24
C VAL A 138 -15.29 15.46 -2.79
N LEU A 139 -14.53 14.45 -2.39
CA LEU A 139 -13.73 14.36 -1.18
C LEU A 139 -12.27 14.13 -1.59
N TRP A 140 -11.38 15.03 -1.20
CA TRP A 140 -9.94 14.81 -1.28
C TRP A 140 -9.47 13.89 -0.15
N GLY A 141 -8.30 13.28 -0.31
CA GLY A 141 -7.61 12.59 0.78
C GLY A 141 -6.50 11.69 0.27
N THR A 142 -5.53 11.40 1.12
CA THR A 142 -4.67 10.23 0.91
C THR A 142 -5.53 8.97 0.90
N LEU A 143 -5.09 7.94 0.18
CA LEU A 143 -5.85 6.69 0.07
C LEU A 143 -6.11 6.05 1.45
N ASP A 144 -5.25 6.33 2.44
CA ASP A 144 -5.38 5.85 3.80
C ASP A 144 -6.51 6.56 4.59
N MET A 145 -6.69 7.88 4.40
CA MET A 145 -7.88 8.59 4.88
C MET A 145 -9.17 8.06 4.24
N ILE A 146 -9.16 7.82 2.92
CA ILE A 146 -10.34 7.28 2.22
C ILE A 146 -10.72 5.89 2.77
N ALA A 147 -9.74 5.04 3.11
CA ALA A 147 -10.00 3.75 3.75
C ALA A 147 -10.58 3.87 5.17
N LEU A 148 -10.16 4.84 5.96
CA LEU A 148 -10.74 5.13 7.27
C LEU A 148 -12.17 5.69 7.18
N PHE A 149 -12.46 6.53 6.18
CA PHE A 149 -13.78 7.12 6.01
C PHE A 149 -14.80 6.19 5.32
N ALA A 150 -14.36 5.28 4.45
CA ALA A 150 -15.24 4.42 3.66
C ALA A 150 -16.26 3.62 4.52
N PRO A 151 -15.94 2.99 5.66
CA PRO A 151 -16.93 2.26 6.48
C PRO A 151 -18.05 3.16 7.03
N GLY A 152 -17.77 4.44 7.28
CA GLY A 152 -18.78 5.43 7.65
C GLY A 152 -19.61 5.85 6.44
N LEU A 153 -18.95 6.23 5.35
CA LEU A 153 -19.57 6.73 4.12
C LEU A 153 -20.39 5.67 3.37
N MET A 154 -20.09 4.38 3.52
CA MET A 154 -20.84 3.27 2.93
C MET A 154 -22.21 3.01 3.62
N LYS A 155 -22.46 3.60 4.80
CA LYS A 155 -23.75 3.45 5.51
C LYS A 155 -24.91 4.08 4.73
N ASP A 156 -24.63 5.12 3.93
CA ASP A 156 -25.52 5.61 2.88
C ASP A 156 -24.90 5.32 1.51
N SER A 157 -25.57 4.51 0.71
CA SER A 157 -25.14 4.14 -0.64
C SER A 157 -24.90 5.32 -1.60
N ARG A 158 -25.43 6.51 -1.29
CA ARG A 158 -25.23 7.74 -2.06
C ARG A 158 -23.86 8.35 -1.83
N THR A 159 -23.36 8.27 -0.60
CA THR A 159 -22.05 8.78 -0.17
C THR A 159 -20.91 7.79 -0.34
N ALA A 160 -21.20 6.55 -0.77
CA ALA A 160 -20.20 5.54 -1.07
C ALA A 160 -19.07 6.11 -1.97
N PRO A 161 -17.80 6.17 -1.51
CA PRO A 161 -16.74 6.82 -2.27
C PRO A 161 -16.40 6.08 -3.56
N ARG A 162 -16.15 6.84 -4.64
CA ARG A 162 -15.73 6.35 -5.96
C ARG A 162 -14.42 7.04 -6.34
N VAL A 163 -13.31 6.31 -6.26
CA VAL A 163 -11.96 6.82 -6.54
C VAL A 163 -11.62 6.54 -8.01
N PHE A 164 -11.41 7.59 -8.79
CA PHE A 164 -11.21 7.52 -10.25
C PHE A 164 -9.77 7.78 -10.71
N GLN A 165 -8.97 8.43 -9.87
CA GLN A 165 -7.64 8.94 -10.24
C GLN A 165 -6.77 9.12 -8.99
N GLN A 166 -5.48 8.87 -9.18
CA GLN A 166 -4.40 9.28 -8.31
C GLN A 166 -3.86 10.63 -8.81
N ILE A 167 -3.70 11.57 -7.89
CA ILE A 167 -3.14 12.89 -8.15
C ILE A 167 -1.62 12.84 -8.09
N ASP A 168 -1.09 12.28 -7.00
CA ASP A 168 0.35 12.18 -6.77
C ASP A 168 0.75 11.04 -5.83
N TRP A 169 2.07 10.82 -5.74
CA TRP A 169 2.72 10.18 -4.62
C TRP A 169 3.47 11.24 -3.80
N SER A 170 3.35 11.23 -2.48
CA SER A 170 4.28 11.97 -1.61
C SER A 170 5.72 11.50 -1.87
N ASN A 171 6.64 12.45 -2.04
CA ASN A 171 8.02 12.27 -2.51
C ASN A 171 9.01 13.13 -1.71
N GLY A 172 9.00 12.99 -0.39
CA GLY A 172 9.82 13.74 0.56
C GLY A 172 8.98 14.63 1.46
N GLY A 173 7.81 15.03 0.97
CA GLY A 173 6.89 15.91 1.67
C GLY A 173 6.38 15.40 3.01
N ASP A 174 6.40 14.08 3.27
CA ASP A 174 6.16 13.50 4.59
C ASP A 174 7.46 12.94 5.19
N GLY A 175 7.69 13.18 6.48
CA GLY A 175 8.90 12.72 7.14
C GLY A 175 8.75 12.43 8.62
N ILE A 176 9.74 11.68 9.13
CA ILE A 176 9.86 11.36 10.55
C ILE A 176 11.14 12.03 11.07
N VAL A 177 10.99 13.03 11.92
CA VAL A 177 12.11 13.72 12.59
C VAL A 177 12.29 13.15 13.99
N VAL A 178 13.54 12.93 14.39
CA VAL A 178 13.93 12.30 15.66
C VAL A 178 14.99 13.12 16.39
N ARG A 179 15.11 12.94 17.71
CA ARG A 179 16.29 13.41 18.47
C ARG A 179 17.55 12.67 17.98
N SER A 180 18.70 13.34 17.88
CA SER A 180 19.93 12.79 17.27
C SER A 180 20.48 11.51 17.92
N ALA A 181 20.04 11.15 19.12
CA ALA A 181 20.39 9.89 19.78
C ALA A 181 19.77 8.65 19.10
N ILE A 182 18.63 8.80 18.43
CA ILE A 182 17.96 7.75 17.64
C ILE A 182 18.69 7.60 16.31
N ARG A 183 19.19 6.40 16.00
CA ARG A 183 19.97 6.13 14.78
C ARG A 183 19.21 5.29 13.78
N SER A 184 18.28 4.47 14.25
CA SER A 184 17.51 3.48 13.50
C SER A 184 16.06 3.42 14.00
N VAL A 185 15.19 2.71 13.26
CA VAL A 185 13.81 2.42 13.70
C VAL A 185 13.79 1.60 14.99
N ALA A 186 14.79 0.73 15.22
CA ALA A 186 14.89 -0.08 16.44
C ALA A 186 15.09 0.77 17.71
N ASP A 187 15.76 1.92 17.60
CA ASP A 187 15.98 2.86 18.71
C ASP A 187 14.68 3.60 19.15
N LEU A 188 13.58 3.47 18.39
CA LEU A 188 12.26 3.97 18.77
C LEU A 188 11.59 3.11 19.86
N LYS A 189 12.15 1.95 20.21
CA LYS A 189 11.62 1.10 21.28
C LYS A 189 11.61 1.85 22.63
N GLY A 190 10.43 1.92 23.24
CA GLY A 190 10.14 2.63 24.49
C GLY A 190 9.99 4.16 24.35
N LYS A 191 10.11 4.70 23.14
CA LYS A 191 10.15 6.13 22.85
C LYS A 191 8.78 6.77 22.63
N THR A 192 8.71 8.09 22.77
CA THR A 192 7.50 8.87 22.55
C THR A 192 7.49 9.47 21.14
N ILE A 193 6.48 9.11 20.36
CA ILE A 193 6.27 9.56 18.97
C ILE A 193 5.03 10.46 18.94
N VAL A 194 5.15 11.67 18.40
CA VAL A 194 3.99 12.55 18.14
C VAL A 194 3.60 12.54 16.67
N CYS A 195 2.30 12.43 16.38
CA CYS A 195 1.75 12.47 15.03
C CYS A 195 0.28 12.90 15.02
N ALA A 196 -0.21 13.36 13.87
CA ALA A 196 -1.62 13.61 13.65
C ALA A 196 -2.40 12.28 13.57
N GLN A 197 -3.51 12.17 14.29
CA GLN A 197 -4.34 10.97 14.32
C GLN A 197 -5.19 10.80 13.04
N ASN A 198 -5.44 9.56 12.62
CA ASN A 198 -6.24 9.19 11.45
C ASN A 198 -5.77 9.87 10.16
N SER A 199 -4.46 9.91 9.95
CA SER A 199 -3.79 10.71 8.92
C SER A 199 -2.61 9.96 8.29
N PRO A 200 -2.07 10.40 7.13
CA PRO A 200 -0.84 9.88 6.56
C PRO A 200 0.33 9.84 7.54
N SER A 201 0.38 10.76 8.53
CA SER A 201 1.39 10.74 9.59
C SER A 201 1.25 9.55 10.55
N GLU A 202 0.04 9.11 10.91
CA GLU A 202 -0.17 7.88 11.71
C GLU A 202 0.08 6.63 10.85
N TYR A 203 -0.36 6.64 9.58
CA TYR A 203 -0.14 5.53 8.64
C TYR A 203 1.35 5.30 8.36
N PHE A 204 2.11 6.35 8.03
CA PHE A 204 3.53 6.25 7.67
C PHE A 204 4.35 5.62 8.79
N VAL A 205 4.28 6.17 10.01
CA VAL A 205 5.06 5.63 11.14
C VAL A 205 4.58 4.26 11.58
N SER A 206 3.27 3.98 11.57
CA SER A 206 2.75 2.65 11.90
C SER A 206 3.22 1.61 10.89
N ASN A 207 3.17 1.93 9.60
CA ASN A 207 3.68 1.07 8.53
C ASN A 207 5.20 0.86 8.64
N LEU A 208 5.98 1.89 9.00
CA LEU A 208 7.42 1.77 9.24
C LEU A 208 7.73 0.82 10.40
N LEU A 209 7.09 1.03 11.55
CA LEU A 209 7.27 0.20 12.75
C LEU A 209 6.90 -1.27 12.51
N ILE A 210 5.73 -1.52 11.93
CA ILE A 210 5.24 -2.87 11.58
C ILE A 210 6.22 -3.57 10.62
N ASN A 211 6.75 -2.86 9.61
CA ASN A 211 7.68 -3.46 8.65
C ASN A 211 9.08 -3.69 9.23
N ALA A 212 9.56 -2.82 10.12
CA ALA A 212 10.78 -3.03 10.89
C ALA A 212 10.63 -4.07 12.02
N GLY A 213 9.44 -4.64 12.21
CA GLY A 213 9.18 -5.65 13.23
C GLY A 213 9.17 -5.10 14.67
N LEU A 214 9.01 -3.79 14.85
CA LEU A 214 8.81 -3.17 16.16
C LEU A 214 7.31 -3.05 16.45
N PRO A 215 6.75 -3.82 17.41
CA PRO A 215 5.33 -3.77 17.73
C PRO A 215 4.88 -2.37 18.19
N LEU A 216 3.66 -1.97 17.80
CA LEU A 216 3.13 -0.63 18.09
C LEU A 216 2.94 -0.35 19.59
N ASP A 217 2.77 -1.40 20.41
CA ASP A 217 2.68 -1.31 21.88
C ASP A 217 4.05 -1.11 22.56
N GLN A 218 5.15 -1.25 21.82
CA GLN A 218 6.51 -0.95 22.28
C GLN A 218 6.93 0.51 22.04
N VAL A 219 6.05 1.35 21.50
CA VAL A 219 6.24 2.81 21.41
C VAL A 219 5.09 3.54 22.12
N LYS A 220 5.25 4.84 22.39
CA LYS A 220 4.23 5.67 23.04
C LYS A 220 3.75 6.74 22.05
N PHE A 221 2.56 6.55 21.49
CA PHE A 221 1.95 7.57 20.64
C PHE A 221 1.35 8.71 21.46
N LYS A 222 1.70 9.95 21.08
CA LYS A 222 1.05 11.19 21.49
C LYS A 222 0.33 11.75 20.25
N TYR A 223 -0.98 11.87 20.31
CA TYR A 223 -1.77 12.28 19.15
C TYR A 223 -2.10 13.77 19.20
N THR A 224 -2.09 14.40 18.02
CA THR A 224 -2.61 15.75 17.77
C THR A 224 -3.72 15.72 16.71
N PRO A 225 -4.55 16.77 16.62
CA PRO A 225 -5.49 16.96 15.50
C PRO A 225 -4.76 17.11 14.15
N THR A 226 -3.73 17.96 14.09
CA THR A 226 -2.99 18.27 12.86
C THR A 226 -1.50 17.94 12.95
N ALA A 227 -0.81 17.81 11.80
CA ALA A 227 0.64 17.58 11.78
C ALA A 227 1.44 18.82 12.18
N PHE A 228 0.94 20.03 11.86
CA PHE A 228 1.48 21.30 12.34
C PHE A 228 1.50 21.35 13.88
N GLU A 229 0.45 20.85 14.54
CA GLU A 229 0.43 20.69 16.00
C GLU A 229 1.40 19.62 16.51
N ALA A 230 1.62 18.53 15.75
CA ALA A 230 2.62 17.51 16.09
C ALA A 230 4.03 18.11 16.05
N ALA A 231 4.35 18.85 14.98
CA ALA A 231 5.61 19.57 14.80
C ALA A 231 5.81 20.59 15.95
N ALA A 232 4.83 21.44 16.22
CA ALA A 232 4.88 22.41 17.32
C ALA A 232 5.05 21.74 18.71
N ALA A 233 4.38 20.60 18.95
CA ALA A 233 4.55 19.83 20.16
C ALA A 233 5.98 19.26 20.28
N PHE A 234 6.57 18.72 19.21
CA PHE A 234 7.94 18.20 19.22
C PHE A 234 9.01 19.30 19.40
N VAL A 235 8.80 20.48 18.80
CA VAL A 235 9.68 21.64 18.97
C VAL A 235 9.68 22.12 20.43
N SER A 236 8.50 22.18 21.06
CA SER A 236 8.35 22.70 22.43
C SER A 236 8.66 21.68 23.55
N ASP A 237 8.33 20.40 23.34
CA ASP A 237 8.45 19.35 24.36
C ASP A 237 9.64 18.43 24.09
N LYS A 238 10.74 18.68 24.81
CA LYS A 238 11.99 17.88 24.73
C LYS A 238 11.83 16.44 25.20
N THR A 239 10.72 16.06 25.83
CA THR A 239 10.43 14.66 26.22
C THR A 239 9.86 13.82 25.09
N ILE A 240 9.45 14.45 23.98
CA ILE A 240 9.07 13.76 22.76
C ILE A 240 10.36 13.40 21.98
N ASP A 241 10.49 12.12 21.65
CA ASP A 241 11.67 11.55 20.99
C ASP A 241 11.59 11.64 19.45
N ALA A 242 10.38 11.57 18.88
CA ALA A 242 10.13 11.60 17.44
C ALA A 242 8.83 12.34 17.08
N CYS A 243 8.79 12.91 15.88
CA CYS A 243 7.64 13.58 15.28
C CYS A 243 7.42 13.07 13.86
N VAL A 244 6.16 12.92 13.46
CA VAL A 244 5.77 12.75 12.06
C VAL A 244 5.01 13.99 11.63
N SER A 245 5.40 14.58 10.50
CA SER A 245 4.76 15.75 9.91
C SER A 245 5.03 15.78 8.40
N TRP A 246 4.25 16.60 7.69
CA TRP A 246 4.49 16.92 6.30
C TRP A 246 5.04 18.34 6.08
N ALA A 247 5.29 18.69 4.82
CA ALA A 247 5.79 19.97 4.33
C ALA A 247 4.80 21.13 4.55
N PRO A 248 5.28 22.38 4.74
CA PRO A 248 6.69 22.80 4.73
C PRO A 248 7.44 22.51 6.05
N ASP A 249 6.73 22.19 7.14
CA ASP A 249 7.31 22.18 8.48
C ASP A 249 8.44 21.16 8.66
N ILE A 250 8.30 19.98 8.07
CA ILE A 250 9.18 18.81 8.28
C ILE A 250 10.67 19.12 8.04
N TYR A 251 10.99 19.89 7.00
CA TYR A 251 12.36 20.26 6.65
C TYR A 251 12.96 21.32 7.58
N THR A 252 12.11 22.16 8.19
CA THR A 252 12.59 23.28 9.00
C THR A 252 12.87 22.90 10.45
N ILE A 253 12.36 21.76 10.94
CA ILE A 253 12.61 21.30 12.31
C ILE A 253 14.11 21.00 12.54
N PRO A 254 14.82 20.23 11.68
CA PRO A 254 16.27 20.02 11.82
C PRO A 254 17.10 21.31 11.80
N GLU A 255 16.70 22.31 11.01
CA GLU A 255 17.39 23.61 10.92
C GLU A 255 17.20 24.45 12.19
N LYS A 256 15.98 24.45 12.74
CA LYS A 256 15.58 25.31 13.86
C LYS A 256 15.82 24.67 15.24
N VAL A 257 15.88 23.34 15.32
CA VAL A 257 15.97 22.59 16.58
C VAL A 257 17.23 21.75 16.63
N ALA A 258 18.28 22.30 17.24
CA ALA A 258 19.54 21.61 17.49
C ALA A 258 19.34 20.28 18.23
N GLY A 259 20.08 19.24 17.82
CA GLY A 259 19.93 17.89 18.37
C GLY A 259 18.74 17.11 17.80
N THR A 260 18.25 17.48 16.61
CA THR A 260 17.28 16.72 15.83
C THR A 260 17.83 16.38 14.44
N LYS A 261 17.21 15.41 13.77
CA LYS A 261 17.49 15.03 12.37
C LYS A 261 16.30 14.30 11.76
N ILE A 262 16.26 14.20 10.45
CA ILE A 262 15.36 13.27 9.74
C ILE A 262 15.84 11.83 9.98
N LEU A 263 14.90 10.91 10.20
CA LEU A 263 15.12 9.45 10.23
C LEU A 263 14.84 8.83 8.86
N THR A 264 13.73 9.24 8.23
CA THR A 264 13.31 8.83 6.88
C THR A 264 12.22 9.78 6.37
N THR A 265 12.03 9.85 5.05
CA THR A 265 10.95 10.58 4.38
C THR A 265 10.31 9.75 3.26
N THR A 266 9.20 10.24 2.71
CA THR A 266 8.64 9.69 1.47
C THR A 266 9.53 9.88 0.23
N ALA A 267 10.69 10.54 0.30
CA ALA A 267 11.66 10.49 -0.80
C ALA A 267 12.32 9.10 -0.89
N GLU A 268 12.38 8.37 0.23
CA GLU A 268 12.77 6.96 0.25
C GLU A 268 11.55 6.03 0.15
N ALA A 269 10.48 6.33 0.90
CA ALA A 269 9.20 5.60 0.87
C ALA A 269 8.28 6.09 -0.28
N ASN A 270 8.86 6.16 -1.47
CA ASN A 270 8.41 6.99 -2.60
C ASN A 270 7.18 6.49 -3.38
N LYS A 271 6.62 5.34 -2.96
CA LYS A 271 5.32 4.81 -3.41
C LYS A 271 4.48 4.32 -2.22
N LEU A 272 4.57 4.99 -1.06
CA LEU A 272 3.83 4.60 0.16
C LEU A 272 2.51 5.37 0.35
N ILE A 273 2.52 6.69 0.14
CA ILE A 273 1.37 7.58 0.36
C ILE A 273 0.89 8.05 -1.00
N ALA A 274 -0.29 7.59 -1.40
CA ALA A 274 -0.96 7.97 -2.64
C ALA A 274 -2.07 8.98 -2.34
N ASP A 275 -2.03 10.13 -2.98
CA ASP A 275 -3.07 11.15 -2.90
C ASP A 275 -4.11 10.95 -4.00
N VAL A 276 -5.38 10.96 -3.61
CA VAL A 276 -6.51 10.61 -4.47
C VAL A 276 -7.69 11.56 -4.23
N TRP A 277 -8.74 11.40 -5.03
CA TRP A 277 -10.04 12.01 -4.76
C TRP A 277 -11.16 11.02 -5.03
N ALA A 278 -12.21 11.11 -4.22
CA ALA A 278 -13.40 10.29 -4.30
C ALA A 278 -14.62 11.14 -4.68
N VAL A 279 -15.43 10.66 -5.61
CA VAL A 279 -16.73 11.25 -5.97
C VAL A 279 -17.83 10.55 -5.19
N ARG A 280 -18.90 11.28 -4.84
CA ARG A 280 -20.14 10.69 -4.33
C ARG A 280 -20.72 9.73 -5.36
N ALA A 281 -21.06 8.51 -4.96
CA ALA A 281 -21.66 7.55 -5.88
C ALA A 281 -22.95 8.06 -6.55
N ASP A 282 -23.77 8.85 -5.86
CA ASP A 282 -24.97 9.45 -6.46
C ASP A 282 -24.63 10.49 -7.55
N PHE A 283 -23.66 11.37 -7.32
CA PHE A 283 -23.17 12.30 -8.33
C PHE A 283 -22.49 11.59 -9.51
N ALA A 284 -21.65 10.58 -9.25
CA ALA A 284 -20.97 9.83 -10.30
C ALA A 284 -21.94 9.05 -11.20
N ARG A 285 -23.06 8.56 -10.65
CA ARG A 285 -24.15 7.92 -11.40
C ARG A 285 -24.90 8.94 -12.28
N ASP A 286 -25.17 10.13 -11.75
CA ASP A 286 -26.04 11.12 -12.39
C ASP A 286 -25.32 12.02 -13.40
N LYS A 287 -24.02 12.27 -13.20
CA LYS A 287 -23.18 13.19 -13.99
C LYS A 287 -21.87 12.52 -14.47
N PRO A 288 -21.89 11.33 -15.09
CA PRO A 288 -20.68 10.61 -15.50
C PRO A 288 -19.81 11.39 -16.50
N GLU A 289 -20.40 12.27 -17.30
CA GLU A 289 -19.70 13.19 -18.22
C GLU A 289 -18.84 14.21 -17.47
N VAL A 290 -19.32 14.71 -16.32
CA VAL A 290 -18.57 15.62 -15.46
C VAL A 290 -17.40 14.88 -14.82
N VAL A 291 -17.60 13.65 -14.36
CA VAL A 291 -16.51 12.82 -13.81
C VAL A 291 -15.44 12.52 -14.86
N LYS A 292 -15.82 12.16 -16.10
CA LYS A 292 -14.86 11.99 -17.22
C LYS A 292 -14.09 13.28 -17.48
N GLY A 293 -14.76 14.43 -17.47
CA GLY A 293 -14.13 15.74 -17.68
C GLY A 293 -13.20 16.17 -16.53
N LEU A 294 -13.49 15.80 -15.28
CA LEU A 294 -12.60 16.04 -14.14
C LEU A 294 -11.30 15.25 -14.30
N VAL A 295 -11.38 13.93 -14.47
CA VAL A 295 -10.19 13.06 -14.64
C VAL A 295 -9.34 13.51 -15.83
N ALA A 296 -9.96 13.74 -16.99
CA ALA A 296 -9.25 14.14 -18.20
C ALA A 296 -8.67 15.57 -18.07
N GLY A 297 -9.43 16.53 -17.56
CA GLY A 297 -8.97 17.91 -17.38
C GLY A 297 -7.81 18.04 -16.40
N ILE A 298 -7.73 17.19 -15.37
CA ILE A 298 -6.57 17.13 -14.45
C ILE A 298 -5.31 16.65 -15.20
N PHE A 299 -5.41 15.62 -16.05
CA PHE A 299 -4.28 15.19 -16.88
C PHE A 299 -3.86 16.25 -17.91
N GLU A 300 -4.80 16.98 -18.51
CA GLU A 300 -4.48 18.13 -19.35
C GLU A 300 -3.81 19.26 -18.56
N GLY A 301 -4.19 19.45 -17.29
CA GLY A 301 -3.49 20.33 -16.36
C GLY A 301 -2.02 19.98 -16.19
N MET A 302 -1.68 18.68 -16.16
CA MET A 302 -0.29 18.23 -16.13
C MET A 302 0.45 18.54 -17.45
N ASP A 303 -0.23 18.45 -18.60
CA ASP A 303 0.35 18.86 -19.89
C ASP A 303 0.63 20.37 -19.94
N LEU A 304 -0.29 21.21 -19.43
CA LEU A 304 -0.10 22.66 -19.34
C LEU A 304 1.12 23.04 -18.48
N LEU A 305 1.38 22.28 -17.41
CA LEU A 305 2.54 22.48 -16.53
C LEU A 305 3.90 22.12 -17.17
N LYS A 306 3.92 21.56 -18.39
CA LYS A 306 5.16 21.34 -19.16
C LYS A 306 5.70 22.65 -19.74
N ASP A 307 4.86 23.69 -19.91
CA ASP A 307 5.32 25.04 -20.22
C ASP A 307 5.75 25.76 -18.94
N ALA A 308 6.98 26.28 -18.93
CA ALA A 308 7.55 26.93 -17.75
C ALA A 308 6.85 28.26 -17.38
N THR A 309 6.28 28.97 -18.36
CA THR A 309 5.56 30.24 -18.14
C THR A 309 4.21 29.95 -17.51
N PHE A 310 3.48 28.98 -18.04
CA PHE A 310 2.20 28.53 -17.50
C PHE A 310 2.36 27.91 -16.11
N LYS A 311 3.41 27.13 -15.88
CA LYS A 311 3.77 26.61 -14.55
C LYS A 311 4.04 27.72 -13.53
N ALA A 312 4.76 28.78 -13.94
CA ALA A 312 4.98 29.93 -13.07
C ALA A 312 3.66 30.65 -12.71
N GLN A 313 2.73 30.76 -13.66
CA GLN A 313 1.40 31.33 -13.42
C GLN A 313 0.53 30.42 -12.51
N ALA A 314 0.61 29.09 -12.69
CA ALA A 314 -0.09 28.12 -11.84
C ALA A 314 0.41 28.15 -10.39
N PHE A 315 1.72 28.33 -10.17
CA PHE A 315 2.26 28.59 -8.83
C PHE A 315 1.71 29.87 -8.21
N GLN A 316 1.55 30.95 -8.99
CA GLN A 316 0.95 32.19 -8.48
C GLN A 316 -0.52 31.97 -8.10
N TRP A 317 -1.31 31.31 -8.95
CA TRP A 317 -2.71 30.98 -8.64
C TRP A 317 -2.86 30.10 -7.39
N MET A 318 -1.94 29.15 -7.17
CA MET A 318 -1.91 28.33 -5.97
C MET A 318 -1.51 29.16 -4.73
N ALA A 319 -0.53 30.05 -4.85
CA ALA A 319 -0.12 30.94 -3.78
C ALA A 319 -1.27 31.87 -3.35
N ASP A 320 -1.96 32.48 -4.32
CA ASP A 320 -3.13 33.33 -4.10
C ASP A 320 -4.28 32.56 -3.41
N GLY A 321 -4.54 31.33 -3.86
CA GLY A 321 -5.59 30.47 -3.31
C GLY A 321 -5.32 29.92 -1.90
N TYR A 322 -4.05 29.69 -1.55
CA TYR A 322 -3.62 29.28 -0.20
C TYR A 322 -3.29 30.47 0.73
N GLY A 323 -3.21 31.70 0.22
CA GLY A 323 -2.74 32.86 0.98
C GLY A 323 -1.25 32.79 1.37
N MET A 324 -0.45 32.06 0.58
CA MET A 324 0.98 31.81 0.80
C MET A 324 1.84 32.66 -0.15
N LYS A 325 3.17 32.67 0.03
CA LYS A 325 4.08 33.25 -0.97
C LYS A 325 4.33 32.24 -2.09
N VAL A 326 4.51 32.74 -3.32
CA VAL A 326 4.80 31.89 -4.48
C VAL A 326 6.16 31.19 -4.35
N GLU A 327 7.09 31.74 -3.57
CA GLU A 327 8.36 31.09 -3.21
C GLU A 327 8.15 29.86 -2.33
N ASP A 328 7.21 29.90 -1.39
CA ASP A 328 6.89 28.77 -0.51
C ASP A 328 6.25 27.63 -1.32
N ILE A 329 5.35 27.97 -2.26
CA ILE A 329 4.76 27.00 -3.21
C ILE A 329 5.83 26.35 -4.11
N LYS A 330 6.76 27.15 -4.66
CA LYS A 330 7.88 26.65 -5.46
C LYS A 330 8.82 25.76 -4.63
N GLY A 331 9.02 26.08 -3.35
CA GLY A 331 9.79 25.26 -2.41
C GLY A 331 9.22 23.84 -2.28
N MET A 332 7.90 23.72 -2.24
CA MET A 332 7.22 22.43 -2.17
C MET A 332 7.20 21.63 -3.48
N GLN A 333 7.67 22.15 -4.62
CA GLN A 333 7.47 21.52 -5.95
C GLN A 333 7.88 20.02 -5.98
N ASN A 334 8.93 19.65 -5.27
CA ASN A 334 9.47 18.29 -5.30
C ASN A 334 8.87 17.36 -4.23
N ASP A 335 8.05 17.89 -3.31
CA ASP A 335 7.46 17.16 -2.18
C ASP A 335 6.42 16.12 -2.61
N ALA A 336 5.89 16.27 -3.82
CA ALA A 336 4.99 15.35 -4.48
C ALA A 336 5.47 15.03 -5.90
N HIS A 337 5.25 13.79 -6.34
CA HIS A 337 5.32 13.41 -7.75
C HIS A 337 3.90 13.29 -8.32
N SER A 338 3.47 14.26 -9.12
CA SER A 338 2.17 14.21 -9.79
C SER A 338 2.11 13.06 -10.80
N THR A 339 1.13 12.16 -10.63
CA THR A 339 1.03 10.93 -11.42
C THR A 339 0.22 11.12 -12.69
N ASN A 340 0.84 10.86 -13.84
CA ASN A 340 0.22 11.03 -15.14
C ASN A 340 -0.73 9.86 -15.52
N PHE A 341 -1.25 9.88 -16.77
CA PHE A 341 -2.20 8.87 -17.24
C PHE A 341 -1.62 7.45 -17.29
N ALA A 342 -0.37 7.27 -17.73
CA ALA A 342 0.28 5.97 -17.79
C ALA A 342 0.56 5.41 -16.39
N GLU A 343 0.97 6.27 -15.46
CA GLU A 343 1.14 5.93 -14.05
C GLU A 343 -0.19 5.54 -13.41
N ASN A 344 -1.27 6.29 -13.69
CA ASN A 344 -2.62 5.93 -13.25
C ASN A 344 -3.07 4.58 -13.83
N LYS A 345 -2.77 4.24 -15.09
CA LYS A 345 -3.00 2.87 -15.61
C LYS A 345 -2.20 1.83 -14.81
N SER A 346 -0.94 2.12 -14.48
CA SER A 346 -0.10 1.24 -13.66
C SER A 346 -0.64 1.07 -12.23
N PHE A 347 -1.27 2.10 -11.66
CA PHE A 347 -1.85 2.06 -10.32
C PHE A 347 -3.23 1.38 -10.27
N PHE A 348 -4.11 1.67 -11.24
CA PHE A 348 -5.51 1.21 -11.25
C PHE A 348 -5.77 -0.09 -12.03
N LEU A 349 -4.95 -0.43 -13.04
CA LEU A 349 -5.22 -1.56 -13.93
C LEU A 349 -4.19 -2.69 -13.80
N ASN A 350 -2.91 -2.38 -13.62
CA ASN A 350 -1.83 -3.37 -13.57
C ASN A 350 -1.83 -4.14 -12.23
N SER A 351 -2.30 -5.39 -12.24
CA SER A 351 -2.31 -6.28 -11.08
C SER A 351 -0.97 -6.94 -10.78
N ASN A 352 0.06 -6.73 -11.61
CA ASN A 352 1.44 -7.12 -11.30
C ASN A 352 2.19 -6.03 -10.51
N ASN A 353 1.74 -4.76 -10.55
CA ASN A 353 2.38 -3.66 -9.84
C ASN A 353 2.29 -3.86 -8.31
N PRO A 354 3.42 -3.91 -7.57
CA PRO A 354 3.44 -4.16 -6.13
C PRO A 354 2.79 -3.06 -5.28
N THR A 355 2.65 -1.84 -5.80
CA THR A 355 2.02 -0.68 -5.15
C THR A 355 0.75 -0.21 -5.86
N ASN A 356 0.11 -1.09 -6.64
CA ASN A 356 -1.20 -0.80 -7.22
C ASN A 356 -2.28 -0.52 -6.16
N PHE A 357 -3.42 0.02 -6.59
CA PHE A 357 -4.51 0.42 -5.70
C PHE A 357 -4.93 -0.70 -4.73
N GLU A 358 -5.13 -1.93 -5.22
CA GLU A 358 -5.53 -3.08 -4.40
C GLU A 358 -4.52 -3.38 -3.29
N ARG A 359 -3.22 -3.47 -3.63
CA ARG A 359 -2.17 -3.79 -2.66
C ARG A 359 -1.97 -2.68 -1.65
N THR A 360 -2.04 -1.43 -2.09
CA THR A 360 -1.94 -0.24 -1.24
C THR A 360 -3.14 -0.17 -0.28
N TRP A 361 -4.37 -0.32 -0.78
CA TRP A 361 -5.59 -0.39 0.03
C TRP A 361 -5.56 -1.53 1.07
N LYS A 362 -5.14 -2.73 0.67
CA LYS A 362 -4.99 -3.88 1.59
C LYS A 362 -3.90 -3.65 2.64
N ASN A 363 -2.81 -2.96 2.29
CA ASN A 363 -1.76 -2.60 3.24
C ASN A 363 -2.27 -1.61 4.28
N ILE A 364 -2.91 -0.53 3.83
CA ILE A 364 -3.60 0.47 4.65
C ILE A 364 -4.57 -0.20 5.63
N CYS A 365 -5.47 -1.05 5.13
CA CYS A 365 -6.46 -1.72 5.97
C CYS A 365 -5.80 -2.65 7.00
N SER A 366 -4.71 -3.34 6.63
CA SER A 366 -3.92 -4.17 7.54
C SER A 366 -3.20 -3.36 8.63
N VAL A 367 -2.66 -2.19 8.29
CA VAL A 367 -2.02 -1.29 9.26
C VAL A 367 -3.06 -0.73 10.22
N TYR A 368 -4.14 -0.11 9.74
CA TYR A 368 -5.15 0.47 10.62
C TYR A 368 -5.96 -0.54 11.45
N LYS A 369 -6.05 -1.81 11.03
CA LYS A 369 -6.50 -2.90 11.90
C LYS A 369 -5.56 -3.15 13.08
N GLN A 370 -4.24 -3.13 12.85
CA GLN A 370 -3.24 -3.30 13.93
C GLN A 370 -3.15 -2.07 14.86
N VAL A 371 -3.38 -0.87 14.34
CA VAL A 371 -3.52 0.36 15.15
C VAL A 371 -4.85 0.37 15.94
N GLY A 372 -5.86 -0.39 15.49
CA GLY A 372 -7.19 -0.45 16.12
C GLY A 372 -8.14 0.68 15.70
N ARG A 373 -7.95 1.24 14.49
CA ARG A 373 -8.77 2.35 13.93
C ARG A 373 -9.85 1.91 12.95
N LEU A 374 -9.74 0.71 12.39
CA LEU A 374 -10.64 0.24 11.33
C LEU A 374 -11.69 -0.73 11.88
N GLU A 375 -12.88 -0.20 12.22
CA GLU A 375 -14.01 -0.99 12.77
C GLU A 375 -14.67 -1.95 11.76
N GLY A 376 -14.42 -1.76 10.46
CA GLY A 376 -14.89 -2.63 9.39
C GLY A 376 -14.10 -2.37 8.11
N GLU A 377 -13.86 -3.40 7.31
CA GLU A 377 -13.12 -3.28 6.04
C GLU A 377 -14.09 -3.19 4.87
N VAL A 378 -13.94 -2.14 4.06
CA VAL A 378 -14.57 -2.03 2.74
C VAL A 378 -13.60 -2.62 1.72
N ALA A 379 -14.09 -3.45 0.80
CA ALA A 379 -13.23 -4.06 -0.20
C ALA A 379 -12.79 -3.01 -1.25
N PHE A 380 -11.55 -3.12 -1.74
CA PHE A 380 -10.98 -2.14 -2.68
C PHE A 380 -11.83 -2.00 -3.97
N ASP A 381 -12.45 -3.09 -4.44
CA ASP A 381 -13.31 -3.11 -5.62
C ASP A 381 -14.70 -2.49 -5.40
N GLN A 382 -15.03 -2.13 -4.15
CA GLN A 382 -16.23 -1.37 -3.80
C GLN A 382 -16.02 0.16 -3.78
N VAL A 383 -14.77 0.61 -3.95
CA VAL A 383 -14.38 2.03 -3.98
C VAL A 383 -13.62 2.44 -5.25
N MET A 384 -12.85 1.54 -5.85
CA MET A 384 -12.04 1.80 -7.04
C MET A 384 -12.91 1.78 -8.30
N ASP A 385 -12.94 2.88 -9.06
CA ASP A 385 -13.59 2.95 -10.38
C ASP A 385 -12.58 3.38 -11.47
N PHE A 386 -12.01 2.40 -12.15
CA PHE A 386 -11.09 2.61 -13.26
C PHE A 386 -11.80 2.76 -14.62
N GLY A 387 -13.14 2.80 -14.67
CA GLY A 387 -13.90 2.83 -15.92
C GLY A 387 -13.62 4.06 -16.79
N VAL A 388 -13.37 5.21 -16.16
CA VAL A 388 -12.97 6.44 -16.87
C VAL A 388 -11.58 6.30 -17.52
N LEU A 389 -10.62 5.70 -16.81
CA LEU A 389 -9.27 5.45 -17.34
C LEU A 389 -9.32 4.49 -18.53
N GLN A 390 -10.10 3.41 -18.44
CA GLN A 390 -10.30 2.48 -19.57
C GLN A 390 -10.96 3.17 -20.78
N ALA A 391 -11.94 4.05 -20.56
CA ALA A 391 -12.56 4.80 -21.65
C ALA A 391 -11.55 5.73 -22.35
N LEU A 392 -10.76 6.49 -21.59
CA LEU A 392 -9.73 7.39 -22.12
C LEU A 392 -8.60 6.63 -22.84
N ASP A 393 -8.24 5.42 -22.39
CA ASP A 393 -7.23 4.58 -23.03
C ASP A 393 -7.73 4.04 -24.38
N LYS A 394 -8.98 3.58 -24.43
CA LYS A 394 -9.66 3.13 -25.64
C LYS A 394 -9.82 4.27 -26.67
N ASP A 395 -10.21 5.44 -26.20
CA ASP A 395 -10.28 6.67 -27.02
C ASP A 395 -8.86 7.13 -27.46
N GLY A 396 -7.82 6.73 -26.71
CA GLY A 396 -6.42 7.05 -26.97
C GLY A 396 -6.01 8.46 -26.56
N THR A 397 -6.76 9.10 -25.66
CA THR A 397 -6.71 10.54 -25.37
C THR A 397 -5.37 11.00 -24.78
N PHE A 398 -4.59 10.11 -24.17
CA PHE A 398 -3.29 10.42 -23.55
C PHE A 398 -2.18 9.43 -23.95
N LYS A 399 -2.18 8.94 -25.20
CA LYS A 399 -1.19 7.96 -25.70
C LYS A 399 0.28 8.42 -25.64
N SER A 400 0.53 9.72 -25.54
CA SER A 400 1.86 10.31 -25.34
C SER A 400 2.39 10.16 -23.92
N HIS A 401 1.53 9.94 -22.92
CA HIS A 401 1.96 9.76 -21.53
C HIS A 401 2.67 8.43 -21.37
N GLN A 402 3.79 8.46 -20.65
CA GLN A 402 4.62 7.32 -20.29
C GLN A 402 4.85 7.35 -18.79
N ASP A 403 5.18 6.23 -18.17
CA ASP A 403 5.54 6.23 -16.75
C ASP A 403 6.91 6.92 -16.60
N GLU A 404 6.89 8.12 -16.00
CA GLU A 404 8.05 8.99 -15.81
C GLU A 404 8.72 8.76 -14.44
N TYR A 405 8.11 7.92 -13.58
CA TYR A 405 8.53 7.71 -12.20
C TYR A 405 9.00 6.27 -11.98
N ILE A 406 9.95 5.88 -12.82
CA ILE A 406 10.62 4.58 -12.82
C ILE A 406 12.08 4.74 -12.35
N SER A 407 12.44 4.01 -11.31
CA SER A 407 13.80 3.91 -10.79
C SER A 407 14.73 3.14 -11.72
N LYS A 408 15.97 3.61 -11.88
CA LYS A 408 17.03 2.92 -12.62
C LYS A 408 18.14 2.47 -11.67
N PHE A 409 18.49 1.20 -11.73
CA PHE A 409 19.49 0.60 -10.83
C PHE A 409 20.80 0.30 -11.56
N VAL A 410 21.91 0.67 -10.93
CA VAL A 410 23.26 0.23 -11.35
C VAL A 410 23.61 -1.04 -10.58
N PRO A 411 24.11 -2.11 -11.23
CA PRO A 411 24.56 -3.31 -10.52
C PRO A 411 25.58 -2.99 -9.43
N THR A 412 25.31 -3.41 -8.19
CA THR A 412 26.14 -3.16 -7.01
C THR A 412 26.42 -4.46 -6.24
N THR A 413 27.30 -4.41 -5.24
CA THR A 413 27.71 -5.59 -4.46
C THR A 413 27.26 -5.48 -3.01
N TYR A 414 27.01 -6.61 -2.35
CA TYR A 414 26.60 -6.63 -0.95
C TYR A 414 27.60 -5.90 -0.04
N LYS A 415 28.91 -6.05 -0.32
CA LYS A 415 29.98 -5.38 0.43
C LYS A 415 29.92 -3.86 0.33
N LYS A 416 29.53 -3.30 -0.83
CA LYS A 416 29.35 -1.85 -1.00
C LYS A 416 28.08 -1.38 -0.28
N LEU A 417 26.98 -2.09 -0.49
CA LEU A 417 25.67 -1.75 0.08
C LEU A 417 25.65 -1.80 1.62
N ASN A 418 26.21 -2.85 2.22
CA ASN A 418 26.31 -3.03 3.67
C ASN A 418 27.35 -2.09 4.35
N ALA A 419 27.95 -1.15 3.62
CA ALA A 419 28.68 -0.04 4.24
C ALA A 419 27.74 1.08 4.72
N GLU A 420 26.51 1.11 4.21
CA GLU A 420 25.46 2.07 4.59
C GLU A 420 24.52 1.47 5.65
N ALA A 421 23.77 2.32 6.34
CA ALA A 421 22.75 1.89 7.28
C ALA A 421 21.42 1.63 6.53
N PRO A 422 20.76 0.47 6.72
CA PRO A 422 19.44 0.24 6.14
C PRO A 422 18.37 1.11 6.81
N ILE A 423 17.39 1.53 6.01
CA ILE A 423 16.17 2.22 6.49
C ILE A 423 15.31 1.24 7.28
N ILE A 424 15.13 0.04 6.72
CA ILE A 424 14.37 -1.07 7.31
C ILE A 424 15.17 -2.36 7.13
N THR A 425 15.32 -3.13 8.20
CA THR A 425 15.67 -4.55 8.12
C THR A 425 14.46 -5.36 8.60
N GLN A 426 13.99 -6.27 7.75
CA GLN A 426 12.90 -7.19 8.03
C GLN A 426 13.40 -8.62 7.91
N THR A 427 13.40 -9.37 9.01
CA THR A 427 13.64 -10.81 8.99
C THR A 427 12.38 -11.53 8.48
N VAL A 428 12.54 -12.28 7.39
CA VAL A 428 11.46 -12.99 6.71
C VAL A 428 11.73 -14.49 6.78
N ARG A 429 10.83 -15.24 7.41
CA ARG A 429 10.95 -16.70 7.43
C ARG A 429 10.24 -17.30 6.22
N ILE A 430 11.00 -18.03 5.42
CA ILE A 430 10.48 -18.91 4.36
C ILE A 430 10.99 -20.31 4.70
N ASN A 431 10.08 -21.26 4.86
CA ASN A 431 10.41 -22.62 5.21
C ASN A 431 10.90 -23.33 3.96
N PHE A 432 12.22 -23.33 3.73
CA PHE A 432 12.83 -24.13 2.69
C PHE A 432 12.88 -25.61 3.10
N TYR A 433 12.55 -26.50 2.16
CA TYR A 433 12.80 -27.93 2.31
C TYR A 433 14.31 -28.19 2.53
N PRO A 434 14.70 -29.21 3.32
CA PRO A 434 16.11 -29.52 3.58
C PRO A 434 16.91 -29.65 2.28
N ASN A 435 18.08 -28.99 2.24
CA ASN A 435 18.99 -28.94 1.08
C ASN A 435 18.39 -28.36 -0.22
N SER A 436 17.17 -27.84 -0.22
CA SER A 436 16.57 -27.14 -1.37
C SER A 436 16.66 -25.63 -1.24
N ALA A 437 16.70 -24.97 -2.40
CA ALA A 437 16.53 -23.53 -2.59
C ALA A 437 15.24 -23.19 -3.36
N ASN A 438 14.45 -24.19 -3.77
CA ASN A 438 13.14 -24.00 -4.36
C ASN A 438 12.16 -23.47 -3.29
N ILE A 439 11.67 -22.25 -3.47
CA ILE A 439 10.69 -21.65 -2.55
C ILE A 439 9.29 -22.25 -2.71
N TYR A 440 9.00 -22.86 -3.87
CA TYR A 440 7.75 -23.55 -4.19
C TYR A 440 7.91 -25.08 -4.12
N GLU A 441 8.83 -25.57 -3.28
CA GLU A 441 9.01 -27.01 -3.09
C GLU A 441 7.70 -27.64 -2.57
N PRO A 442 7.19 -28.71 -3.20
CA PRO A 442 6.08 -29.47 -2.65
C PRO A 442 6.45 -30.19 -1.35
N GLN A 443 5.43 -30.61 -0.60
CA GLN A 443 5.63 -31.54 0.51
C GLN A 443 6.16 -32.87 -0.03
N HIS A 444 6.83 -33.63 0.82
CA HIS A 444 7.39 -34.93 0.47
C HIS A 444 6.77 -36.01 1.37
N ASP A 445 6.49 -37.19 0.79
CA ASP A 445 5.97 -38.34 1.54
C ASP A 445 7.07 -39.02 2.40
N ASP A 446 6.68 -40.05 3.17
CA ASP A 446 7.57 -40.78 4.08
C ASP A 446 8.77 -41.47 3.38
N ILE A 447 8.75 -41.57 2.05
CA ILE A 447 9.81 -42.13 1.21
C ILE A 447 10.48 -41.08 0.30
N GLY A 448 10.23 -39.79 0.56
CA GLY A 448 10.90 -38.67 -0.07
C GLY A 448 10.41 -38.30 -1.47
N ARG A 449 9.15 -38.62 -1.83
CA ARG A 449 8.57 -38.26 -3.13
C ARG A 449 7.74 -36.98 -3.03
N PRO A 450 7.86 -36.05 -4.00
CA PRO A 450 6.99 -34.88 -4.12
C PRO A 450 5.49 -35.23 -4.13
N VAL A 451 4.73 -34.58 -3.25
CA VAL A 451 3.26 -34.66 -3.18
C VAL A 451 2.67 -33.54 -4.04
N ALA A 452 2.05 -33.91 -5.16
CA ALA A 452 1.45 -32.95 -6.09
C ALA A 452 0.41 -32.05 -5.42
N ASN A 453 0.30 -30.80 -5.90
CA ASN A 453 -0.63 -29.77 -5.41
C ASN A 453 -0.45 -29.41 -3.92
N THR A 454 0.76 -29.55 -3.38
CA THR A 454 1.12 -29.08 -2.04
C THR A 454 2.29 -28.10 -2.10
N LEU A 455 2.47 -27.35 -1.01
CA LEU A 455 3.66 -26.53 -0.76
C LEU A 455 4.23 -26.90 0.60
N TYR A 456 5.56 -27.00 0.68
CA TYR A 456 6.29 -27.22 1.93
C TYR A 456 6.22 -25.99 2.84
N ASP A 457 6.26 -24.77 2.26
CA ASP A 457 5.78 -23.56 2.93
C ASP A 457 4.43 -23.11 2.35
N PRO A 458 3.30 -23.37 3.03
CA PRO A 458 1.98 -22.93 2.58
C PRO A 458 1.82 -21.40 2.61
N ASN A 459 2.73 -20.65 3.24
CA ASN A 459 2.67 -19.20 3.37
C ASN A 459 3.60 -18.46 2.40
N VAL A 460 4.34 -19.16 1.52
CA VAL A 460 5.34 -18.52 0.64
C VAL A 460 4.74 -17.39 -0.20
N GLU A 461 3.56 -17.60 -0.78
CA GLU A 461 2.85 -16.59 -1.57
C GLU A 461 2.49 -15.33 -0.78
N ALA A 462 1.89 -15.49 0.41
CA ALA A 462 1.54 -14.39 1.30
C ALA A 462 2.80 -13.64 1.80
N THR A 463 3.90 -14.37 1.96
CA THR A 463 5.21 -13.85 2.38
C THR A 463 5.84 -13.03 1.27
N LEU A 464 5.87 -13.54 0.04
CA LEU A 464 6.33 -12.81 -1.14
C LEU A 464 5.50 -11.56 -1.39
N GLU A 465 4.17 -11.62 -1.27
CA GLU A 465 3.30 -10.44 -1.37
C GLU A 465 3.61 -9.39 -0.27
N LYS A 466 3.95 -9.81 0.95
CA LYS A 466 4.39 -8.88 2.02
C LYS A 466 5.72 -8.21 1.65
N VAL A 467 6.71 -8.99 1.21
CA VAL A 467 8.01 -8.45 0.80
C VAL A 467 7.87 -7.54 -0.42
N ALA A 468 7.06 -7.92 -1.41
CA ALA A 468 6.82 -7.12 -2.60
C ALA A 468 6.17 -5.76 -2.27
N ARG A 469 5.19 -5.70 -1.34
CA ARG A 469 4.62 -4.41 -0.90
C ARG A 469 5.64 -3.54 -0.19
N LEU A 470 6.45 -4.10 0.71
CA LEU A 470 7.55 -3.36 1.36
C LEU A 470 8.54 -2.82 0.32
N VAL A 471 9.06 -3.70 -0.54
CA VAL A 471 10.08 -3.38 -1.55
C VAL A 471 9.55 -2.44 -2.64
N GLY A 472 8.25 -2.51 -2.94
CA GLY A 472 7.56 -1.62 -3.87
C GLY A 472 7.28 -0.24 -3.29
N ALA A 473 6.97 -0.13 -1.99
CA ALA A 473 6.76 1.18 -1.34
C ALA A 473 8.06 2.02 -1.30
N TYR A 474 9.22 1.34 -1.25
CA TYR A 474 10.55 1.94 -1.38
C TYR A 474 11.10 1.67 -2.79
N GLU A 475 10.39 2.14 -3.80
CA GLU A 475 10.64 1.83 -5.21
C GLU A 475 12.04 2.24 -5.69
N ARG A 476 12.60 3.34 -5.15
CA ARG A 476 13.98 3.82 -5.42
C ARG A 476 15.09 3.12 -4.63
N ALA A 477 14.76 2.43 -3.54
CA ALA A 477 15.73 1.80 -2.65
C ALA A 477 16.43 0.58 -3.26
N THR A 478 17.69 0.35 -2.92
CA THR A 478 18.35 -0.95 -3.19
C THR A 478 18.01 -1.92 -2.06
N VAL A 479 17.79 -3.19 -2.39
CA VAL A 479 17.37 -4.22 -1.43
C VAL A 479 18.41 -5.33 -1.35
N ALA A 480 18.92 -5.57 -0.14
CA ALA A 480 19.68 -6.79 0.13
C ALA A 480 18.74 -7.92 0.54
N ILE A 481 18.96 -9.10 -0.03
CA ILE A 481 18.32 -10.36 0.34
C ILE A 481 19.43 -11.29 0.85
N VAL A 482 19.46 -11.54 2.16
CA VAL A 482 20.50 -12.32 2.82
C VAL A 482 19.94 -13.66 3.25
N GLY A 483 20.50 -14.75 2.72
CA GLY A 483 20.04 -16.10 3.02
C GLY A 483 20.84 -16.77 4.14
N HIS A 484 20.16 -17.56 4.96
CA HIS A 484 20.74 -18.29 6.09
C HIS A 484 20.45 -19.80 5.98
N THR A 485 21.19 -20.61 6.74
CA THR A 485 21.05 -22.07 6.78
C THR A 485 21.18 -22.60 8.20
N ASP A 486 20.54 -23.74 8.48
CA ASP A 486 20.66 -24.39 9.79
C ASP A 486 22.06 -24.95 10.06
N SER A 487 22.42 -25.01 11.34
CA SER A 487 23.74 -25.40 11.85
C SER A 487 23.89 -26.91 12.10
N SER A 488 22.92 -27.73 11.66
CA SER A 488 22.85 -29.16 12.04
C SER A 488 23.99 -30.01 11.49
N MET A 489 24.58 -29.56 10.39
CA MET A 489 25.69 -30.19 9.70
C MET A 489 27.04 -29.47 9.93
N LYS A 490 27.12 -28.53 10.90
CA LYS A 490 28.34 -27.80 11.23
C LYS A 490 29.47 -28.77 11.61
N GLY A 491 30.61 -28.64 10.93
CA GLY A 491 31.76 -29.54 11.09
C GLY A 491 31.63 -30.90 10.37
N LYS A 492 30.52 -31.20 9.69
CA LYS A 492 30.32 -32.41 8.87
C LYS A 492 30.35 -32.16 7.37
N VAL A 493 30.14 -30.91 6.95
CA VAL A 493 30.07 -30.46 5.55
C VAL A 493 30.95 -29.21 5.40
N PRO A 494 31.63 -29.00 4.23
CA PRO A 494 32.35 -27.75 3.95
C PRO A 494 31.47 -26.49 4.12
N GLN A 495 32.04 -25.42 4.66
CA GLN A 495 31.32 -24.16 4.91
C GLN A 495 30.90 -23.48 3.61
N GLU A 496 31.69 -23.68 2.55
CA GLU A 496 31.51 -23.13 1.20
C GLU A 496 30.17 -23.59 0.60
N ILE A 497 29.90 -24.90 0.60
CA ILE A 497 28.66 -25.50 0.08
C ILE A 497 27.43 -24.98 0.84
N VAL A 498 27.58 -24.75 2.14
CA VAL A 498 26.51 -24.23 2.99
C VAL A 498 26.27 -22.74 2.73
N LYS A 499 27.34 -21.97 2.47
CA LYS A 499 27.25 -20.59 2.02
C LYS A 499 26.59 -20.50 0.64
N GLU A 500 26.94 -21.38 -0.30
CA GLU A 500 26.28 -21.51 -1.62
C GLU A 500 24.79 -21.81 -1.50
N LEU A 501 24.39 -22.81 -0.68
CA LEU A 501 22.96 -23.10 -0.43
C LEU A 501 22.22 -21.88 0.14
N SER A 502 22.84 -21.16 1.08
CA SER A 502 22.24 -19.96 1.66
C SER A 502 22.11 -18.82 0.63
N ASN A 503 23.08 -18.65 -0.26
CA ASN A 503 23.01 -17.68 -1.36
C ASN A 503 21.94 -18.07 -2.39
N ALA A 504 21.87 -19.35 -2.78
CA ALA A 504 20.86 -19.88 -3.71
C ALA A 504 19.43 -19.65 -3.17
N ARG A 505 19.21 -19.79 -1.86
CA ARG A 505 17.92 -19.47 -1.20
C ARG A 505 17.56 -17.99 -1.31
N ALA A 506 18.50 -17.08 -1.07
CA ALA A 506 18.30 -15.65 -1.30
C ALA A 506 17.98 -15.34 -2.76
N ASN A 507 18.69 -16.00 -3.70
CA ASN A 507 18.45 -15.84 -5.12
C ASN A 507 17.08 -16.38 -5.56
N GLY A 508 16.60 -17.50 -5.02
CA GLY A 508 15.26 -18.01 -5.29
C GLY A 508 14.14 -17.02 -4.88
N VAL A 509 14.32 -16.31 -3.75
CA VAL A 509 13.41 -15.22 -3.35
C VAL A 509 13.49 -14.04 -4.31
N LYS A 510 14.71 -13.61 -4.70
CA LYS A 510 14.92 -12.57 -5.71
C LYS A 510 14.20 -12.90 -7.01
N GLU A 511 14.42 -14.10 -7.54
CA GLU A 511 13.86 -14.55 -8.81
C GLU A 511 12.34 -14.56 -8.79
N ALA A 512 11.72 -15.07 -7.72
CA ALA A 512 10.27 -15.04 -7.58
C ALA A 512 9.70 -13.62 -7.49
N LEU A 513 10.36 -12.72 -6.76
CA LEU A 513 9.94 -11.31 -6.69
C LEU A 513 10.02 -10.63 -8.07
N VAL A 514 11.13 -10.82 -8.78
CA VAL A 514 11.34 -10.29 -10.15
C VAL A 514 10.33 -10.88 -11.14
N GLN A 515 10.14 -12.20 -11.16
CA GLN A 515 9.27 -12.87 -12.13
C GLN A 515 7.79 -12.51 -11.93
N LYS A 516 7.33 -12.47 -10.67
CA LYS A 516 5.91 -12.22 -10.33
C LYS A 516 5.55 -10.74 -10.37
N PHE A 517 6.34 -9.86 -9.75
CA PHE A 517 6.02 -8.44 -9.58
C PHE A 517 6.76 -7.51 -10.57
N LYS A 518 7.57 -8.07 -11.48
CA LYS A 518 8.28 -7.37 -12.57
C LYS A 518 9.25 -6.27 -12.10
N PHE A 519 9.80 -6.42 -10.90
CA PHE A 519 10.90 -5.57 -10.40
C PHE A 519 12.15 -5.67 -11.29
N ASP A 520 12.93 -4.57 -11.37
CA ASP A 520 14.28 -4.59 -11.95
C ASP A 520 15.18 -5.57 -11.17
N PRO A 521 15.81 -6.57 -11.82
CA PRO A 521 16.73 -7.50 -11.16
C PRO A 521 17.91 -6.82 -10.46
N ASN A 522 18.31 -5.63 -10.88
CA ASN A 522 19.43 -4.87 -10.30
C ASN A 522 19.04 -4.14 -9.00
N LYS A 523 17.74 -4.02 -8.69
CA LYS A 523 17.24 -3.56 -7.39
C LYS A 523 17.67 -4.49 -6.25
N PHE A 524 17.91 -5.77 -6.55
CA PHE A 524 18.18 -6.81 -5.57
C PHE A 524 19.64 -7.29 -5.57
N VAL A 525 20.27 -7.19 -4.42
CA VAL A 525 21.60 -7.74 -4.12
C VAL A 525 21.41 -8.97 -3.23
N VAL A 526 22.07 -10.10 -3.56
CA VAL A 526 21.96 -11.35 -2.79
C VAL A 526 23.27 -11.66 -2.08
N GLU A 527 23.19 -12.19 -0.85
CA GLU A 527 24.33 -12.72 -0.10
C GLU A 527 23.93 -14.00 0.65
N GLY A 528 24.87 -14.93 0.81
CA GLY A 528 24.70 -16.11 1.65
C GLY A 528 25.55 -16.01 2.91
N LYS A 529 24.96 -16.23 4.09
CA LYS A 529 25.70 -16.22 5.37
C LYS A 529 26.06 -17.61 5.89
N GLY A 530 25.52 -18.68 5.33
CA GLY A 530 25.77 -20.04 5.82
C GLY A 530 25.46 -20.17 7.32
N TRP A 531 26.51 -20.35 8.13
CA TRP A 531 26.45 -20.40 9.60
C TRP A 531 26.98 -19.15 10.32
N GLU A 532 27.39 -18.10 9.59
CA GLU A 532 28.05 -16.90 10.13
C GLU A 532 27.11 -15.97 10.92
N SER A 533 25.80 -16.19 10.84
CA SER A 533 24.79 -15.39 11.56
C SER A 533 23.63 -16.29 12.02
N PRO A 534 23.76 -16.96 13.19
CA PRO A 534 22.69 -17.70 13.82
C PRO A 534 21.50 -16.80 14.20
N ALA A 535 20.29 -17.36 14.26
CA ALA A 535 19.07 -16.65 14.66
C ALA A 535 19.13 -16.21 16.13
N ASP A 536 19.73 -17.06 16.96
CA ASP A 536 20.16 -16.77 18.33
C ASP A 536 21.35 -17.70 18.61
N GLU A 537 22.44 -17.16 19.16
CA GLU A 537 23.67 -17.92 19.41
C GLU A 537 23.62 -18.73 20.72
N ALA A 538 22.64 -18.43 21.59
CA ALA A 538 22.49 -19.01 22.92
C ALA A 538 21.55 -20.24 22.98
N ASP A 539 20.72 -20.49 21.95
CA ASP A 539 19.87 -21.68 21.85
C ASP A 539 20.36 -22.67 20.76
N PRO A 540 21.07 -23.75 21.13
CA PRO A 540 21.51 -24.78 20.18
C PRO A 540 20.39 -25.53 19.45
N MET A 541 19.14 -25.46 19.92
CA MET A 541 17.99 -26.16 19.35
C MET A 541 17.22 -25.29 18.34
N ASN A 542 17.52 -23.99 18.25
CA ASN A 542 16.82 -23.05 17.36
C ASN A 542 17.16 -23.22 15.87
N GLN A 543 17.94 -24.23 15.48
CA GLN A 543 18.65 -24.24 14.20
C GLN A 543 17.71 -24.09 12.98
N ALA A 544 16.48 -24.60 13.08
CA ALA A 544 15.43 -24.45 12.08
C ALA A 544 14.93 -23.00 11.86
N LEU A 545 15.19 -22.07 12.79
CA LEU A 545 14.97 -20.62 12.62
C LEU A 545 15.99 -19.99 11.64
N ASN A 546 17.12 -20.66 11.38
CA ASN A 546 18.09 -20.22 10.38
C ASN A 546 17.67 -20.57 8.95
N ARG A 547 16.57 -21.31 8.74
CA ARG A 547 15.90 -21.39 7.43
C ARG A 547 15.08 -20.11 7.26
N ARG A 548 15.77 -19.00 7.04
CA ARG A 548 15.24 -17.64 6.94
C ARG A 548 15.99 -16.84 5.87
N VAL A 549 15.40 -15.72 5.50
CA VAL A 549 15.98 -14.69 4.65
C VAL A 549 15.81 -13.35 5.34
N GLU A 550 16.83 -12.51 5.33
CA GLU A 550 16.76 -11.13 5.83
C GLU A 550 16.66 -10.17 4.66
N ILE A 551 15.61 -9.34 4.65
CA ILE A 551 15.36 -8.32 3.64
C ILE A 551 15.74 -6.98 4.25
N SER A 552 16.78 -6.34 3.73
CA SER A 552 17.18 -4.99 4.16
C SER A 552 17.01 -3.99 3.02
N VAL A 553 16.26 -2.92 3.30
CA VAL A 553 15.99 -1.80 2.39
C VAL A 553 16.98 -0.69 2.72
N TYR A 554 17.81 -0.34 1.76
CA TYR A 554 18.83 0.72 1.88
C TYR A 554 18.37 1.97 1.12
N PRO A 555 18.80 3.18 1.53
CA PRO A 555 18.54 4.37 0.72
C PRO A 555 19.06 4.18 -0.71
N PRO A 556 18.50 4.91 -1.70
CA PRO A 556 19.15 5.00 -3.01
C PRO A 556 20.58 5.54 -2.81
N GLU A 557 21.56 4.94 -3.49
CA GLU A 557 22.92 5.48 -3.51
C GLU A 557 22.85 6.96 -3.96
N GLY A 558 23.44 7.88 -3.19
CA GLY A 558 23.38 9.30 -3.48
C GLY A 558 23.98 9.60 -4.86
N GLN A 559 23.15 10.08 -5.78
CA GLN A 559 23.54 10.49 -7.14
C GLN A 559 23.99 11.95 -7.18
#